data_AF-A0A5X9F4D2-F1
#
_entry.id   AF-A0A5X9F4D2-F1
#
_cell.length_a   1.000
_cell.length_b   1.000
_cell.length_c   1.000
_cell.angle_alpha   90.00
_cell.angle_beta   90.00
_cell.angle_gamma   90.00
#
_symmetry.space_group_name_H-M   'P 1'
#
loop_
_entity.id
_entity.type
_entity.pdbx_description
1 polymer ?
#
loop_
_entity_poly.entity_id
_entity_poly.type
_entity_poly.pdbx_seq_one_letter_code
_entity_poly.pdbx_strand_id
1 'polypeptide(L)'
;MIDFITTNTGIVLKYDPETAGTSWVWNELKTHSTVTISKVFYFNISDLLNPPSPNQDFDSYFYEFQFGTFSGDYIVIPSYILNIQNDLYISKDINLSRSVFAAERNISIFGRLSRILNHSNPIYIGGDSAEAIPSNIFSELLSKFPNSYEVDRYADARVHTILEQYLEGMKDARGLYETYLNKIEPIRKSNLDLTTIKELEIEKYTLIRDTIENALSTKQHWSEKDWQKLMVQFLLLLFPKYIHVIENITIHDYYSIPGKKKDRYIDIGLVDSNGNLDIIEVKKPFDDKILRRTKYRGNSIPTSELSGGIMQAEKYLFHLSKWGTKGEDNLTKKYASELPSGMSIHISNPKAIIIVGRDQIGNGNMTENQKLDFEIIKRKYTNMMDIITYDDLLRRLNRTISALKK
;
A
#
# COMPACT_ATOMS: atom_id res chain seq x y z
N MET A 1 23.79 4.42 -41.38
CA MET A 1 24.54 5.14 -40.33
C MET A 1 24.15 6.60 -40.33
N ILE A 2 24.11 7.25 -39.15
CA ILE A 2 23.94 8.70 -39.04
C ILE A 2 25.07 9.24 -38.18
N ASP A 3 25.82 10.19 -38.72
CA ASP A 3 26.87 10.91 -38.02
C ASP A 3 26.62 12.43 -38.09
N PHE A 4 27.09 13.14 -37.07
CA PHE A 4 27.04 14.60 -37.01
C PHE A 4 28.46 15.14 -37.13
N ILE A 5 28.73 15.85 -38.22
CA ILE A 5 30.06 16.37 -38.56
C ILE A 5 30.10 17.87 -38.26
N THR A 6 31.04 18.27 -37.43
CA THR A 6 31.31 19.67 -37.14
C THR A 6 32.06 20.33 -38.29
N THR A 7 31.55 21.46 -38.76
CA THR A 7 32.16 22.32 -39.79
C THR A 7 32.51 23.69 -39.20
N ASN A 8 33.07 24.59 -40.01
CA ASN A 8 33.39 25.96 -39.57
C ASN A 8 32.13 26.79 -39.23
N THR A 9 30.99 26.48 -39.85
CA THR A 9 29.76 27.30 -39.78
C THR A 9 28.61 26.61 -39.04
N GLY A 10 28.74 25.32 -38.72
CA GLY A 10 27.68 24.56 -38.06
C GLY A 10 27.89 23.05 -38.09
N ILE A 11 26.80 22.30 -38.11
CA ILE A 11 26.77 20.84 -38.12
C ILE A 11 26.15 20.34 -39.43
N VAL A 12 26.79 19.32 -40.00
CA VAL A 12 26.29 18.53 -41.13
C VAL A 12 25.85 17.16 -40.63
N LEU A 13 24.64 16.72 -41.00
CA LEU A 13 24.22 15.34 -40.79
C LEU A 13 24.67 14.52 -42.00
N LYS A 14 25.57 13.57 -41.76
CA LYS A 14 25.99 12.57 -42.75
C LYS A 14 25.13 11.32 -42.59
N TYR A 15 24.50 10.90 -43.67
CA TYR A 15 23.66 9.71 -43.71
C TYR A 15 24.19 8.70 -44.72
N ASP A 16 24.48 7.50 -44.21
CA ASP A 16 24.82 6.32 -45.01
C ASP A 16 23.62 5.34 -45.02
N PRO A 17 22.94 5.16 -46.16
CA PRO A 17 21.90 4.15 -46.29
C PRO A 17 22.52 2.74 -46.35
N GLU A 18 22.70 2.11 -45.18
CA GLU A 18 23.37 0.81 -44.97
C GLU A 18 22.80 -0.42 -45.74
N THR A 19 21.76 -0.27 -46.58
CA THR A 19 21.13 -1.38 -47.33
C THR A 19 21.06 -1.09 -48.82
N ALA A 20 21.23 -2.14 -49.65
CA ALA A 20 21.09 -2.10 -51.11
C ALA A 20 19.84 -1.32 -51.56
N GLY A 21 20.03 -0.32 -52.44
CA GLY A 21 18.98 0.65 -52.80
C GLY A 21 19.21 2.07 -52.27
N THR A 22 20.47 2.49 -52.18
CA THR A 22 20.97 3.79 -51.67
C THR A 22 20.49 5.02 -52.45
N SER A 23 19.87 4.84 -53.62
CA SER A 23 19.24 5.92 -54.40
C SER A 23 17.89 6.39 -53.84
N TRP A 24 17.32 5.70 -52.85
CA TRP A 24 15.98 6.02 -52.32
C TRP A 24 15.89 7.48 -51.81
N VAL A 25 16.91 7.97 -51.11
CA VAL A 25 16.96 9.35 -50.59
C VAL A 25 16.89 10.34 -51.76
N TRP A 26 17.68 10.10 -52.81
CA TRP A 26 17.67 10.95 -53.99
C TRP A 26 16.34 10.90 -54.74
N ASN A 27 15.73 9.72 -54.87
CA ASN A 27 14.42 9.55 -55.52
C ASN A 27 13.33 10.30 -54.76
N GLU A 28 13.31 10.22 -53.41
CA GLU A 28 12.39 10.97 -52.56
C GLU A 28 12.59 12.49 -52.72
N LEU A 29 13.84 12.96 -52.65
CA LEU A 29 14.16 14.38 -52.85
C LEU A 29 13.76 14.88 -54.23
N LYS A 30 13.95 14.09 -55.29
CA LYS A 30 13.57 14.48 -56.66
C LYS A 30 12.06 14.51 -56.87
N THR A 31 11.34 13.61 -56.21
CA THR A 31 9.88 13.47 -56.38
C THR A 31 9.11 14.44 -55.50
N HIS A 32 9.56 14.62 -54.25
CA HIS A 32 8.82 15.33 -53.21
C HIS A 32 9.52 16.60 -52.73
N SER A 33 10.74 16.89 -53.20
CA SER A 33 11.60 17.98 -52.70
C SER A 33 11.95 17.87 -51.21
N THR A 34 11.60 16.77 -50.55
CA THR A 34 11.81 16.51 -49.13
C THR A 34 12.10 15.03 -48.89
N VAL A 35 12.83 14.71 -47.81
CA VAL A 35 13.07 13.34 -47.37
C VAL A 35 13.03 13.27 -45.85
N THR A 36 12.58 12.13 -45.32
CA THR A 36 12.61 11.87 -43.87
C THR A 36 13.55 10.71 -43.55
N ILE A 37 14.57 10.98 -42.75
CA ILE A 37 15.58 10.02 -42.30
C ILE A 37 15.30 9.61 -40.85
N SER A 38 15.32 8.30 -40.58
CA SER A 38 15.01 7.73 -39.25
C SER A 38 13.67 8.19 -38.66
N LYS A 39 12.69 8.61 -39.48
CA LYS A 39 11.39 9.18 -39.04
C LYS A 39 11.50 10.40 -38.10
N VAL A 40 12.68 11.00 -37.98
CA VAL A 40 12.97 12.09 -37.03
C VAL A 40 13.57 13.29 -37.72
N PHE A 41 14.45 13.08 -38.71
CA PHE A 41 15.13 14.15 -39.42
C PHE A 41 14.46 14.40 -40.77
N TYR A 42 14.02 15.62 -40.99
CA TYR A 42 13.31 16.06 -42.19
C TYR A 42 14.22 17.03 -42.93
N PHE A 43 14.47 16.76 -44.20
CA PHE A 43 15.33 17.62 -45.02
C PHE A 43 14.62 17.97 -46.31
N ASN A 44 14.77 19.21 -46.74
CA ASN A 44 14.43 19.67 -48.07
C ASN A 44 15.60 19.41 -49.02
N ILE A 45 15.34 19.39 -50.32
CA ILE A 45 16.39 19.26 -51.35
C ILE A 45 17.44 20.39 -51.27
N SER A 46 17.05 21.57 -50.78
CA SER A 46 17.96 22.70 -50.54
C SER A 46 18.95 22.46 -49.41
N ASP A 47 18.66 21.52 -48.49
CA ASP A 47 19.55 21.19 -47.38
C ASP A 47 20.66 20.21 -47.81
N LEU A 48 20.54 19.58 -48.99
CA LEU A 48 21.52 18.62 -49.51
C LEU A 48 22.77 19.35 -50.01
N LEU A 49 23.92 19.05 -49.40
CA LEU A 49 25.19 19.73 -49.66
C LEU A 49 26.00 19.09 -50.78
N ASN A 50 25.75 17.82 -51.09
CA ASN A 50 26.60 17.04 -51.98
C ASN A 50 25.83 16.36 -53.13
N PRO A 51 24.91 17.02 -53.87
CA PRO A 51 23.97 16.38 -54.79
C PRO A 51 24.62 15.37 -55.78
N PRO A 52 23.95 14.22 -56.08
CA PRO A 52 24.51 13.19 -56.95
C PRO A 52 24.88 13.69 -58.35
N SER A 53 26.01 13.23 -58.87
CA SER A 53 26.37 13.45 -60.28
C SER A 53 25.49 12.61 -61.23
N PRO A 54 25.37 12.96 -62.53
CA PRO A 54 24.52 12.22 -63.47
C PRO A 54 24.81 10.72 -63.60
N ASN A 55 26.06 10.30 -63.39
CA ASN A 55 26.50 8.90 -63.42
C ASN A 55 26.91 8.40 -62.02
N GLN A 56 26.26 8.92 -60.97
CA GLN A 56 26.61 8.59 -59.60
C GLN A 56 26.47 7.09 -59.34
N ASP A 57 27.55 6.47 -58.87
CA ASP A 57 27.47 5.18 -58.20
C ASP A 57 26.89 5.40 -56.80
N PHE A 58 25.69 4.88 -56.58
CA PHE A 58 25.00 5.04 -55.31
C PHE A 58 25.47 4.00 -54.27
N ASP A 59 26.11 2.91 -54.65
CA ASP A 59 26.46 1.82 -53.72
C ASP A 59 27.45 2.27 -52.63
N SER A 60 28.24 3.30 -52.91
CA SER A 60 29.20 3.92 -51.98
C SER A 60 28.85 5.36 -51.59
N TYR A 61 27.64 5.82 -51.94
CA TYR A 61 27.25 7.21 -51.79
C TYR A 61 26.57 7.49 -50.44
N PHE A 62 27.06 8.51 -49.75
CA PHE A 62 26.47 9.06 -48.53
C PHE A 62 25.88 10.45 -48.81
N TYR A 63 24.82 10.80 -48.07
CA TYR A 63 24.16 12.09 -48.20
C TYR A 63 24.60 13.01 -47.06
N GLU A 64 24.93 14.25 -47.37
CA GLU A 64 25.29 15.28 -46.41
C GLU A 64 24.23 16.37 -46.42
N PHE A 65 23.59 16.58 -45.26
CA PHE A 65 22.58 17.61 -45.09
C PHE A 65 23.03 18.68 -44.12
N GLN A 66 22.75 19.94 -44.44
CA GLN A 66 22.89 21.04 -43.48
C GLN A 66 21.92 20.78 -42.31
N PHE A 67 22.46 20.54 -41.12
CA PHE A 67 21.65 20.13 -39.96
C PHE A 67 21.44 21.27 -38.96
N GLY A 68 22.47 22.07 -38.70
CA GLY A 68 22.34 23.21 -37.80
C GLY A 68 23.47 24.21 -38.00
N THR A 69 23.27 25.45 -37.57
CA THR A 69 24.25 26.53 -37.71
C THR A 69 24.72 27.02 -36.34
N PHE A 70 25.91 27.59 -36.25
CA PHE A 70 26.38 28.13 -34.98
C PHE A 70 25.79 29.52 -34.72
N SER A 71 25.31 29.73 -33.49
CA SER A 71 24.91 31.04 -32.97
C SER A 71 25.37 31.17 -31.52
N GLY A 72 26.41 31.96 -31.28
CA GLY A 72 27.06 32.03 -29.97
C GLY A 72 27.58 30.66 -29.54
N ASP A 73 27.21 30.21 -28.35
CA ASP A 73 27.61 28.92 -27.78
C ASP A 73 26.65 27.77 -28.13
N TYR A 74 25.70 28.02 -29.04
CA TYR A 74 24.67 27.06 -29.43
C TYR A 74 24.82 26.61 -30.89
N ILE A 75 24.35 25.39 -31.13
CA ILE A 75 23.98 24.87 -32.45
C ILE A 75 22.48 25.10 -32.58
N VAL A 76 22.09 25.87 -33.59
CA VAL A 76 20.70 26.17 -33.92
C VAL A 76 20.23 25.20 -34.99
N ILE A 77 19.25 24.38 -34.64
CA ILE A 77 18.61 23.42 -35.54
C ILE A 77 17.20 23.97 -35.85
N PRO A 78 16.95 24.39 -37.10
CA PRO A 78 15.63 24.85 -37.52
C PRO A 78 14.53 23.85 -37.20
N SER A 79 13.39 24.34 -36.75
CA SER A 79 12.25 23.55 -36.29
C SER A 79 11.73 22.54 -37.34
N TYR A 80 11.79 22.92 -38.62
CA TYR A 80 11.38 22.06 -39.73
C TYR A 80 12.23 20.78 -39.85
N ILE A 81 13.50 20.82 -39.43
CA ILE A 81 14.41 19.66 -39.52
C ILE A 81 13.99 18.54 -38.57
N LEU A 82 13.36 18.88 -37.44
CA LEU A 82 12.86 17.91 -36.46
C LEU A 82 11.33 17.75 -36.50
N ASN A 83 10.66 18.45 -37.44
CA ASN A 83 9.21 18.56 -37.54
C ASN A 83 8.54 18.93 -36.21
N ILE A 84 9.02 20.03 -35.61
CA ILE A 84 8.55 20.58 -34.34
C ILE A 84 8.13 22.05 -34.49
N GLN A 85 7.46 22.61 -33.49
CA GLN A 85 7.03 24.02 -33.49
C GLN A 85 8.12 25.00 -33.01
N ASN A 86 9.20 24.48 -32.42
CA ASN A 86 10.20 25.25 -31.70
C ASN A 86 11.56 25.06 -32.38
N ASP A 87 12.29 26.14 -32.68
CA ASP A 87 13.70 25.98 -33.04
C ASP A 87 14.47 25.39 -31.85
N LEU A 88 15.45 24.54 -32.12
CA LEU A 88 16.25 23.89 -31.08
C LEU A 88 17.63 24.54 -30.98
N TYR A 89 17.96 25.01 -29.78
CA TYR A 89 19.26 25.54 -29.42
C TYR A 89 19.93 24.54 -28.48
N ILE A 90 20.88 23.79 -29.00
CA ILE A 90 21.64 22.80 -28.22
C ILE A 90 23.06 23.29 -28.00
N SER A 91 23.53 23.30 -26.75
CA SER A 91 24.88 23.74 -26.41
C SER A 91 25.93 22.94 -27.21
N LYS A 92 26.98 23.63 -27.66
CA LYS A 92 28.12 23.02 -28.36
C LYS A 92 28.86 21.96 -27.54
N ASP A 93 28.71 21.99 -26.22
CA ASP A 93 29.33 21.00 -25.31
C ASP A 93 28.61 19.64 -25.31
N ILE A 94 27.41 19.57 -25.89
CA ILE A 94 26.65 18.32 -25.99
C ILE A 94 27.08 17.56 -27.23
N ASN A 95 27.65 16.36 -27.02
CA ASN A 95 28.02 15.48 -28.11
C ASN A 95 26.77 14.97 -28.85
N LEU A 96 26.64 15.36 -30.12
CA LEU A 96 25.48 14.99 -30.93
C LEU A 96 25.58 13.54 -31.41
N SER A 97 24.49 12.82 -31.24
CA SER A 97 24.31 11.46 -31.77
C SER A 97 22.83 11.23 -32.05
N ARG A 98 22.51 10.18 -32.81
CA ARG A 98 21.11 9.88 -33.16
C ARG A 98 20.22 9.74 -31.92
N SER A 99 20.73 9.18 -30.81
CA SER A 99 19.99 8.96 -29.57
C SER A 99 19.63 10.25 -28.81
N VAL A 100 20.26 11.38 -29.12
CA VAL A 100 19.86 12.70 -28.59
C VAL A 100 18.52 13.14 -29.16
N PHE A 101 18.20 12.74 -30.40
CA PHE A 101 17.01 13.19 -31.12
C PHE A 101 15.96 12.10 -31.27
N ALA A 102 16.38 10.84 -31.40
CA ALA A 102 15.52 9.69 -31.69
C ALA A 102 15.68 8.60 -30.62
N ALA A 103 14.60 8.34 -29.88
CA ALA A 103 14.50 7.21 -28.96
C ALA A 103 14.18 5.90 -29.70
N GLU A 104 13.98 4.82 -28.94
CA GLU A 104 13.49 3.53 -29.42
C GLU A 104 12.26 3.68 -30.35
N ARG A 105 12.14 2.81 -31.34
CA ARG A 105 11.09 2.87 -32.39
C ARG A 105 11.08 4.14 -33.24
N ASN A 106 12.21 4.85 -33.31
CA ASN A 106 12.33 6.13 -34.03
C ASN A 106 11.39 7.23 -33.49
N ILE A 107 11.12 7.21 -32.19
CA ILE A 107 10.30 8.24 -31.56
C ILE A 107 11.12 9.52 -31.45
N SER A 108 10.65 10.62 -32.04
CA SER A 108 11.26 11.95 -31.89
C SER A 108 11.14 12.43 -30.45
N ILE A 109 12.29 12.59 -29.77
CA ILE A 109 12.36 13.10 -28.37
C ILE A 109 11.87 14.54 -28.34
N PHE A 110 12.42 15.39 -29.21
CA PHE A 110 11.98 16.79 -29.35
C PHE A 110 10.57 16.91 -29.90
N GLY A 111 10.10 15.97 -30.73
CA GLY A 111 8.71 15.90 -31.15
C GLY A 111 7.74 15.59 -30.00
N ARG A 112 8.16 14.80 -29.00
CA ARG A 112 7.37 14.64 -27.77
C ARG A 112 7.39 15.91 -26.92
N LEU A 113 8.56 16.51 -26.73
CA LEU A 113 8.73 17.75 -25.96
C LEU A 113 7.89 18.90 -26.57
N SER A 114 8.04 19.16 -27.87
CA SER A 114 7.30 20.21 -28.57
C SER A 114 5.78 20.03 -28.45
N ARG A 115 5.27 18.79 -28.52
CA ARG A 115 3.82 18.52 -28.40
C ARG A 115 3.23 18.85 -27.02
N ILE A 116 4.03 18.79 -25.95
CA ILE A 116 3.56 19.09 -24.59
C ILE A 116 3.79 20.55 -24.20
N LEU A 117 4.53 21.32 -25.01
CA LEU A 117 4.68 22.76 -24.84
C LEU A 117 3.50 23.49 -25.47
N ASN A 118 3.00 24.51 -24.78
CA ASN A 118 1.89 25.36 -25.27
C ASN A 118 2.39 26.64 -25.96
N HIS A 119 3.64 26.66 -26.43
CA HIS A 119 4.28 27.80 -27.09
C HIS A 119 5.27 27.34 -28.15
N SER A 120 5.62 28.24 -29.06
CA SER A 120 6.61 28.03 -30.13
C SER A 120 7.99 28.63 -29.83
N ASN A 121 8.21 29.21 -28.64
CA ASN A 121 9.53 29.75 -28.25
C ASN A 121 10.62 28.68 -28.37
N PRO A 122 11.87 29.05 -28.71
CA PRO A 122 12.94 28.08 -28.88
C PRO A 122 13.18 27.19 -27.64
N ILE A 123 13.58 25.95 -27.88
CA ILE A 123 13.97 25.02 -26.81
C ILE A 123 15.48 25.12 -26.63
N TYR A 124 15.92 25.51 -25.43
CA TYR A 124 17.34 25.58 -25.07
C TYR A 124 17.76 24.35 -24.27
N ILE A 125 18.83 23.68 -24.69
CA ILE A 125 19.42 22.53 -23.99
C ILE A 125 20.87 22.85 -23.64
N GLY A 126 21.20 22.87 -22.34
CA GLY A 126 22.51 23.20 -21.82
C GLY A 126 22.95 24.66 -22.07
N GLY A 127 24.22 24.93 -21.79
CA GLY A 127 24.81 26.28 -21.85
C GLY A 127 24.29 27.19 -20.73
N ASP A 128 24.55 28.49 -20.87
CA ASP A 128 24.33 29.49 -19.80
C ASP A 128 22.99 30.23 -19.90
N SER A 129 22.14 29.91 -20.89
CA SER A 129 20.81 30.51 -20.98
C SER A 129 19.96 30.18 -19.74
N ALA A 130 19.36 31.19 -19.13
CA ALA A 130 18.47 31.03 -17.97
C ALA A 130 17.22 30.18 -18.29
N GLU A 131 16.84 30.09 -19.56
CA GLU A 131 15.72 29.29 -20.04
C GLU A 131 16.14 27.88 -20.50
N ALA A 132 17.43 27.53 -20.40
CA ALA A 132 17.93 26.24 -20.81
C ALA A 132 17.56 25.11 -19.84
N ILE A 133 17.16 23.97 -20.41
CA ILE A 133 17.12 22.70 -19.68
C ILE A 133 18.58 22.31 -19.38
N PRO A 134 18.97 22.17 -18.10
CA PRO A 134 20.35 21.82 -17.75
C PRO A 134 20.78 20.47 -18.35
N SER A 135 22.05 20.34 -18.74
CA SER A 135 22.57 19.14 -19.41
C SER A 135 22.38 17.86 -18.59
N ASN A 136 22.48 17.93 -17.26
CA ASN A 136 22.22 16.79 -16.37
C ASN A 136 20.74 16.40 -16.35
N ILE A 137 19.81 17.36 -16.38
CA ILE A 137 18.37 17.11 -16.44
C ILE A 137 17.97 16.53 -17.80
N PHE A 138 18.55 17.05 -18.89
CA PHE A 138 18.33 16.49 -20.22
C PHE A 138 18.88 15.05 -20.32
N SER A 139 20.06 14.79 -19.74
CA SER A 139 20.62 13.43 -19.66
C SER A 139 19.73 12.49 -18.85
N GLU A 140 19.14 12.97 -17.75
CA GLU A 140 18.16 12.21 -16.97
C GLU A 140 16.92 11.88 -17.80
N LEU A 141 16.38 12.86 -18.55
CA LEU A 141 15.25 12.65 -19.47
C LEU A 141 15.57 11.57 -20.50
N LEU A 142 16.74 11.63 -21.14
CA LEU A 142 17.16 10.61 -22.10
C LEU A 142 17.23 9.22 -21.45
N SER A 143 17.77 9.12 -20.24
CA SER A 143 17.89 7.84 -19.52
C SER A 143 16.55 7.25 -19.07
N LYS A 144 15.55 8.12 -18.82
CA LYS A 144 14.20 7.75 -18.35
C LYS A 144 13.17 7.72 -19.46
N PHE A 145 13.57 7.96 -20.71
CA PHE A 145 12.64 7.93 -21.82
C PHE A 145 12.16 6.48 -22.04
N PRO A 146 10.84 6.23 -22.17
CA PRO A 146 10.33 4.86 -22.29
C PRO A 146 10.95 4.12 -23.46
N ASN A 147 11.47 2.93 -23.20
CA ASN A 147 11.97 2.03 -24.25
C ASN A 147 10.84 1.15 -24.81
N SER A 148 11.13 0.41 -25.89
CA SER A 148 10.16 -0.50 -26.51
C SER A 148 9.52 -1.48 -25.52
N TYR A 149 10.32 -2.02 -24.60
CA TYR A 149 9.87 -3.00 -23.61
C TYR A 149 8.92 -2.38 -22.58
N GLU A 150 9.19 -1.16 -22.09
CA GLU A 150 8.27 -0.42 -21.22
C GLU A 150 6.93 -0.16 -21.89
N VAL A 151 6.96 0.30 -23.14
CA VAL A 151 5.74 0.60 -23.91
C VAL A 151 4.89 -0.65 -24.12
N ASP A 152 5.51 -1.78 -24.45
CA ASP A 152 4.79 -3.05 -24.62
C ASP A 152 4.21 -3.55 -23.30
N ARG A 153 4.98 -3.47 -22.20
CA ARG A 153 4.51 -3.82 -20.86
C ARG A 153 3.31 -2.96 -20.44
N TYR A 154 3.36 -1.66 -20.70
CA TYR A 154 2.23 -0.77 -20.44
C TYR A 154 0.99 -1.17 -21.25
N ALA A 155 1.15 -1.43 -22.55
CA ALA A 155 0.04 -1.84 -23.42
C ALA A 155 -0.59 -3.16 -22.95
N ASP A 156 0.23 -4.17 -22.66
CA ASP A 156 -0.24 -5.46 -22.15
C ASP A 156 -0.95 -5.31 -20.80
N ALA A 157 -0.41 -4.49 -19.88
CA ALA A 157 -1.04 -4.23 -18.59
C ALA A 157 -2.40 -3.53 -18.73
N ARG A 158 -2.55 -2.62 -19.70
CA ARG A 158 -3.84 -1.96 -20.01
C ARG A 158 -4.85 -2.96 -20.55
N VAL A 159 -4.45 -3.85 -21.45
CA VAL A 159 -5.31 -4.93 -21.98
C VAL A 159 -5.73 -5.88 -20.86
N HIS A 160 -4.78 -6.31 -20.02
CA HIS A 160 -5.03 -7.19 -18.88
C HIS A 160 -6.08 -6.60 -17.93
N THR A 161 -5.91 -5.34 -17.53
CA THR A 161 -6.83 -4.67 -16.60
C THR A 161 -8.28 -4.64 -17.10
N ILE A 162 -8.48 -4.56 -18.42
CA ILE A 162 -9.81 -4.50 -19.03
C ILE A 162 -10.42 -5.91 -19.14
N LEU A 163 -9.60 -6.93 -19.42
CA LEU A 163 -10.08 -8.26 -19.82
C LEU A 163 -9.95 -9.33 -18.73
N GLU A 164 -9.23 -9.10 -17.62
CA GLU A 164 -8.98 -10.09 -16.56
C GLU A 164 -10.25 -10.67 -15.93
N GLN A 165 -11.34 -9.88 -15.90
CA GLN A 165 -12.63 -10.33 -15.36
C GLN A 165 -13.45 -11.18 -16.35
N TYR A 166 -13.04 -11.22 -17.62
CA TYR A 166 -13.78 -11.87 -18.71
C TYR A 166 -13.04 -13.07 -19.31
N LEU A 167 -11.72 -13.13 -19.19
CA LEU A 167 -10.89 -14.17 -19.80
C LEU A 167 -10.07 -14.91 -18.75
N GLU A 168 -10.19 -16.23 -18.72
CA GLU A 168 -9.35 -17.09 -17.88
C GLU A 168 -7.97 -17.34 -18.53
N GLY A 169 -6.96 -17.62 -17.70
CA GLY A 169 -5.63 -18.03 -18.18
C GLY A 169 -4.75 -16.89 -18.73
N MET A 170 -5.12 -15.62 -18.50
CA MET A 170 -4.29 -14.48 -18.87
C MET A 170 -2.96 -14.47 -18.10
N LYS A 171 -1.87 -14.07 -18.78
CA LYS A 171 -0.60 -13.77 -18.12
C LYS A 171 -0.77 -12.51 -17.26
N ASP A 172 -0.19 -12.47 -16.06
CA ASP A 172 -0.19 -11.30 -15.17
C ASP A 172 0.66 -10.15 -15.74
N ALA A 173 0.17 -9.52 -16.81
CA ALA A 173 0.86 -8.43 -17.48
C ALA A 173 0.92 -7.18 -16.60
N ARG A 174 -0.09 -6.96 -15.76
CA ARG A 174 -0.12 -5.87 -14.78
C ARG A 174 1.02 -6.00 -13.78
N GLY A 175 1.14 -7.14 -13.09
CA GLY A 175 2.19 -7.37 -12.12
C GLY A 175 3.59 -7.33 -12.74
N LEU A 176 3.74 -7.78 -13.99
CA LEU A 176 5.01 -7.67 -14.71
C LEU A 176 5.39 -6.21 -15.05
N TYR A 177 4.41 -5.36 -15.37
CA TYR A 177 4.67 -3.92 -15.58
C TYR A 177 4.99 -3.21 -14.27
N GLU A 178 4.24 -3.47 -13.19
CA GLU A 178 4.52 -2.94 -11.86
C GLU A 178 5.93 -3.34 -11.37
N THR A 179 6.33 -4.60 -11.61
CA THR A 179 7.69 -5.10 -11.30
C THR A 179 8.76 -4.35 -12.10
N TYR A 180 8.48 -3.99 -13.35
CA TYR A 180 9.39 -3.20 -14.17
C TYR A 180 9.55 -1.78 -13.63
N LEU A 181 8.43 -1.10 -13.32
CA LEU A 181 8.45 0.25 -12.75
C LEU A 181 9.21 0.30 -11.41
N ASN A 182 8.99 -0.68 -10.53
CA ASN A 182 9.68 -0.76 -9.23
C ASN A 182 11.20 -0.95 -9.36
N LYS A 183 11.71 -1.45 -10.49
CA LYS A 183 13.16 -1.53 -10.76
C LYS A 183 13.76 -0.20 -11.20
N ILE A 184 12.94 0.69 -11.75
CA ILE A 184 13.37 1.96 -12.35
C ILE A 184 13.12 3.14 -11.41
N GLU A 185 12.11 3.05 -10.55
CA GLU A 185 11.90 4.05 -9.52
C GLU A 185 13.03 4.00 -8.48
N PRO A 186 13.73 5.13 -8.24
CA PRO A 186 14.64 5.21 -7.11
C PRO A 186 13.83 5.05 -5.83
N ILE A 187 14.23 4.11 -4.97
CA ILE A 187 13.59 3.84 -3.68
C ILE A 187 13.56 5.14 -2.85
N ARG A 188 12.48 5.90 -2.94
CA ARG A 188 12.21 7.00 -2.03
C ARG A 188 11.71 6.39 -0.73
N LYS A 189 12.62 6.10 0.20
CA LYS A 189 12.24 5.79 1.58
C LYS A 189 11.64 7.03 2.21
N SER A 190 10.33 7.20 2.14
CA SER A 190 9.62 8.10 3.05
C SER A 190 9.61 7.45 4.42
N ASN A 191 10.63 7.72 5.23
CA ASN A 191 10.60 7.33 6.63
C ASN A 191 9.69 8.32 7.36
N LEU A 192 8.42 7.97 7.53
CA LEU A 192 7.56 8.62 8.51
C LEU A 192 8.20 8.43 9.89
N ASP A 193 8.51 9.53 10.56
CA ASP A 193 8.97 9.49 11.94
C ASP A 193 7.78 9.15 12.85
N LEU A 194 7.81 7.95 13.44
CA LEU A 194 6.78 7.44 14.34
C LEU A 194 7.22 7.45 15.81
N THR A 195 8.34 8.12 16.13
CA THR A 195 8.95 8.07 17.46
C THR A 195 7.98 8.48 18.56
N THR A 196 7.31 9.63 18.40
CA THR A 196 6.34 10.13 19.38
C THR A 196 5.15 9.18 19.57
N ILE A 197 4.66 8.55 18.49
CA ILE A 197 3.55 7.59 18.58
C ILE A 197 3.98 6.34 19.35
N LYS A 198 5.19 5.84 19.10
CA LYS A 198 5.73 4.69 19.84
C LYS A 198 5.88 4.99 21.33
N GLU A 199 6.36 6.17 21.69
CA GLU A 199 6.52 6.60 23.09
C GLU A 199 5.16 6.62 23.81
N LEU A 200 4.14 7.23 23.20
CA LEU A 200 2.78 7.26 23.76
C LEU A 200 2.18 5.85 23.92
N GLU A 201 2.38 4.96 22.95
CA GLU A 201 1.91 3.58 23.05
C GLU A 201 2.61 2.83 24.19
N ILE A 202 3.92 3.03 24.40
CA ILE A 202 4.67 2.44 25.50
C ILE A 202 4.10 2.91 26.85
N GLU A 203 3.91 4.22 27.02
CA GLU A 203 3.37 4.79 28.26
C GLU A 203 1.97 4.26 28.57
N LYS A 204 1.09 4.21 27.56
CA LYS A 204 -0.26 3.65 27.66
C LYS A 204 -0.23 2.19 28.16
N TYR A 205 0.54 1.31 27.51
CA TYR A 205 0.59 -0.09 27.90
C TYR A 205 1.26 -0.31 29.26
N THR A 206 2.27 0.50 29.59
CA THR A 206 2.92 0.47 30.91
C THR A 206 1.94 0.85 32.02
N LEU A 207 1.17 1.93 31.85
CA LEU A 207 0.15 2.34 32.82
C LEU A 207 -0.88 1.24 33.07
N ILE A 208 -1.41 0.63 32.00
CA ILE A 208 -2.41 -0.44 32.11
C ILE A 208 -1.82 -1.65 32.83
N ARG A 209 -0.63 -2.09 32.42
CA ARG A 209 0.06 -3.24 33.01
C ARG A 209 0.30 -3.02 34.51
N ASP A 210 0.92 -1.89 34.88
CA ASP A 210 1.31 -1.59 36.26
C ASP A 210 0.08 -1.48 37.16
N THR A 211 -1.01 -0.92 36.64
CA THR A 211 -2.28 -0.82 37.37
C THR A 211 -2.86 -2.22 37.65
N ILE A 212 -2.90 -3.10 36.64
CA ILE A 212 -3.41 -4.46 36.81
C ILE A 212 -2.51 -5.27 37.76
N GLU A 213 -1.20 -5.19 37.59
CA GLU A 213 -0.22 -5.89 38.44
C GLU A 213 -0.29 -5.42 39.90
N ASN A 214 -0.43 -4.11 40.13
CA ASN A 214 -0.64 -3.56 41.47
C ASN A 214 -1.97 -4.03 42.08
N ALA A 215 -3.05 -4.06 41.30
CA ALA A 215 -4.34 -4.54 41.78
C ALA A 215 -4.28 -6.02 42.19
N LEU A 216 -3.59 -6.86 41.40
CA LEU A 216 -3.43 -8.29 41.68
C LEU A 216 -2.67 -8.54 42.99
N SER A 217 -1.68 -7.71 43.31
CA SER A 217 -0.87 -7.85 44.53
C SER A 217 -1.52 -7.21 45.77
N THR A 218 -2.23 -6.10 45.63
CA THR A 218 -2.70 -5.30 46.80
C THR A 218 -4.21 -5.41 47.07
N LYS A 219 -5.01 -5.89 46.11
CA LYS A 219 -6.49 -5.82 46.16
C LYS A 219 -7.17 -7.19 46.18
N GLN A 220 -6.60 -8.18 46.87
CA GLN A 220 -7.18 -9.53 46.98
C GLN A 220 -8.60 -9.56 47.59
N HIS A 221 -8.99 -8.53 48.35
CA HIS A 221 -10.31 -8.38 48.98
C HIS A 221 -11.38 -7.77 48.05
N TRP A 222 -11.01 -7.31 46.85
CA TRP A 222 -11.96 -6.70 45.92
C TRP A 222 -13.02 -7.68 45.43
N SER A 223 -14.24 -7.17 45.28
CA SER A 223 -15.35 -7.92 44.70
C SER A 223 -15.19 -8.04 43.18
N GLU A 224 -15.95 -8.95 42.55
CA GLU A 224 -16.00 -9.06 41.08
C GLU A 224 -16.41 -7.73 40.42
N LYS A 225 -17.32 -6.98 41.05
CA LYS A 225 -17.75 -5.67 40.59
C LYS A 225 -16.64 -4.62 40.64
N ASP A 226 -15.76 -4.68 41.65
CA ASP A 226 -14.62 -3.77 41.74
C ASP A 226 -13.59 -4.09 40.63
N TRP A 227 -13.38 -5.37 40.34
CA TRP A 227 -12.56 -5.81 39.20
C TRP A 227 -13.15 -5.39 37.85
N GLN A 228 -14.47 -5.53 37.66
CA GLN A 228 -15.15 -5.04 36.47
C GLN A 228 -14.93 -3.53 36.27
N LYS A 229 -15.14 -2.72 37.32
CA LYS A 229 -14.90 -1.27 37.28
C LYS A 229 -13.47 -0.89 36.95
N LEU A 230 -12.49 -1.65 37.45
CA LEU A 230 -11.09 -1.45 37.09
C LEU A 230 -10.90 -1.72 35.59
N MET A 231 -11.37 -2.86 35.11
CA MET A 231 -11.14 -3.28 33.73
C MET A 231 -11.81 -2.35 32.72
N VAL A 232 -13.04 -1.88 32.98
CA VAL A 232 -13.81 -0.95 32.12
C VAL A 232 -12.99 0.27 31.71
N GLN A 233 -12.18 0.82 32.63
CA GLN A 233 -11.32 2.00 32.35
C GLN A 233 -10.31 1.78 31.24
N PHE A 234 -9.93 0.52 30.98
CA PHE A 234 -8.88 0.16 30.04
C PHE A 234 -9.40 -0.63 28.83
N LEU A 235 -10.68 -1.02 28.76
CA LEU A 235 -11.18 -1.90 27.70
C LEU A 235 -11.00 -1.30 26.30
N LEU A 236 -11.34 -0.02 26.11
CA LEU A 236 -11.17 0.65 24.82
C LEU A 236 -9.70 0.87 24.47
N LEU A 237 -8.82 0.96 25.48
CA LEU A 237 -7.37 1.09 25.29
C LEU A 237 -6.71 -0.25 24.95
N LEU A 238 -7.23 -1.35 25.51
CA LEU A 238 -6.77 -2.72 25.28
C LEU A 238 -7.28 -3.27 23.93
N PHE A 239 -8.47 -2.86 23.53
CA PHE A 239 -9.17 -3.41 22.37
C PHE A 239 -9.61 -2.27 21.42
N PRO A 240 -8.68 -1.72 20.62
CA PRO A 240 -8.87 -0.47 19.88
C PRO A 240 -9.93 -0.53 18.77
N LYS A 241 -10.45 -1.71 18.42
CA LYS A 241 -11.59 -1.84 17.49
C LYS A 241 -12.91 -1.36 18.10
N TYR A 242 -13.00 -1.32 19.44
CA TYR A 242 -14.19 -0.87 20.13
C TYR A 242 -14.12 0.62 20.42
N ILE A 243 -15.27 1.28 20.36
CA ILE A 243 -15.40 2.73 20.52
C ILE A 243 -16.29 3.11 21.71
N HIS A 244 -17.06 2.17 22.24
CA HIS A 244 -17.99 2.42 23.34
C HIS A 244 -18.20 1.19 24.22
N VAL A 245 -18.36 1.40 25.52
CA VAL A 245 -18.62 0.38 26.54
C VAL A 245 -20.04 0.57 27.06
N ILE A 246 -20.83 -0.50 27.05
CA ILE A 246 -22.18 -0.51 27.59
C ILE A 246 -22.20 -1.35 28.86
N GLU A 247 -22.63 -0.78 29.98
CA GLU A 247 -22.80 -1.51 31.24
C GLU A 247 -24.23 -2.03 31.43
N ASN A 248 -24.36 -3.23 32.02
CA ASN A 248 -25.61 -3.85 32.45
C ASN A 248 -26.70 -3.96 31.37
N ILE A 249 -26.40 -4.67 30.29
CA ILE A 249 -27.35 -4.94 29.21
C ILE A 249 -28.37 -5.97 29.68
N THR A 250 -29.65 -5.59 29.66
CA THR A 250 -30.75 -6.52 29.93
C THR A 250 -31.12 -7.29 28.67
N ILE A 251 -30.98 -8.61 28.71
CA ILE A 251 -31.45 -9.53 27.66
C ILE A 251 -32.53 -10.46 28.21
N HIS A 252 -33.33 -11.03 27.32
CA HIS A 252 -34.49 -11.82 27.69
C HIS A 252 -34.30 -13.30 27.37
N ASP A 253 -34.43 -14.14 28.40
CA ASP A 253 -34.42 -15.59 28.29
C ASP A 253 -35.85 -16.14 28.32
N TYR A 254 -36.26 -16.69 27.19
CA TYR A 254 -37.56 -17.37 27.01
C TYR A 254 -37.44 -18.90 26.98
N TYR A 255 -36.24 -19.44 27.19
CA TYR A 255 -35.91 -20.85 26.94
C TYR A 255 -35.65 -21.64 28.22
N SER A 256 -35.08 -21.02 29.26
CA SER A 256 -34.76 -21.75 30.50
C SER A 256 -35.98 -22.23 31.27
N ILE A 257 -37.12 -21.54 31.14
CA ILE A 257 -38.39 -21.94 31.74
C ILE A 257 -39.48 -21.76 30.67
N PRO A 258 -40.05 -22.86 30.13
CA PRO A 258 -41.09 -22.77 29.10
C PRO A 258 -42.23 -21.84 29.52
N GLY A 259 -42.59 -20.92 28.61
CA GLY A 259 -43.68 -19.96 28.83
C GLY A 259 -43.38 -18.83 29.81
N LYS A 260 -42.15 -18.72 30.36
CA LYS A 260 -41.77 -17.60 31.24
C LYS A 260 -40.62 -16.79 30.64
N LYS A 261 -40.77 -15.47 30.72
CA LYS A 261 -39.70 -14.51 30.47
C LYS A 261 -38.84 -14.40 31.73
N LYS A 262 -37.53 -14.61 31.59
CA LYS A 262 -36.54 -14.32 32.63
C LYS A 262 -35.55 -13.30 32.12
N ASP A 263 -35.34 -12.23 32.88
CA ASP A 263 -34.32 -11.24 32.54
C ASP A 263 -32.93 -11.79 32.91
N ARG A 264 -31.97 -11.56 32.02
CA ARG A 264 -30.54 -11.82 32.20
C ARG A 264 -29.77 -10.53 32.00
N TYR A 265 -28.64 -10.41 32.66
CA TYR A 265 -27.86 -9.18 32.69
C TYR A 265 -26.44 -9.49 32.22
N ILE A 266 -26.04 -8.85 31.14
CA ILE A 266 -24.66 -8.87 30.65
C ILE A 266 -23.98 -7.67 31.28
N ASP A 267 -22.94 -7.90 32.08
CA ASP A 267 -22.30 -6.83 32.84
C ASP A 267 -21.68 -5.78 31.92
N ILE A 268 -21.03 -6.22 30.84
CA ILE A 268 -20.31 -5.35 29.92
C ILE A 268 -20.51 -5.79 28.46
N GLY A 269 -20.96 -4.86 27.63
CA GLY A 269 -20.94 -4.94 26.17
C GLY A 269 -19.96 -3.95 25.55
N LEU A 270 -19.48 -4.26 24.37
CA LEU A 270 -18.51 -3.46 23.62
C LEU A 270 -19.05 -3.22 22.21
N VAL A 271 -19.14 -1.95 21.80
CA VAL A 271 -19.58 -1.57 20.45
C VAL A 271 -18.36 -1.27 19.61
N ASP A 272 -18.22 -1.95 18.47
CA ASP A 272 -17.13 -1.73 17.52
C ASP A 272 -17.36 -0.51 16.61
N SER A 273 -16.34 -0.11 15.85
CA SER A 273 -16.41 1.03 14.94
C SER A 273 -17.47 0.89 13.82
N ASN A 274 -17.98 -0.32 13.60
CA ASN A 274 -19.04 -0.62 12.63
C ASN A 274 -20.41 -0.78 13.31
N GLY A 275 -20.50 -0.54 14.62
CA GLY A 275 -21.73 -0.67 15.40
C GLY A 275 -22.02 -2.08 15.91
N ASN A 276 -21.16 -3.08 15.72
CA ASN A 276 -21.43 -4.43 16.20
C ASN A 276 -21.22 -4.53 17.72
N LEU A 277 -22.14 -5.23 18.39
CA LEU A 277 -22.07 -5.52 19.81
C LEU A 277 -21.36 -6.85 20.09
N ASP A 278 -20.24 -6.78 20.79
CA ASP A 278 -19.59 -7.91 21.45
C ASP A 278 -19.79 -7.82 22.98
N ILE A 279 -19.46 -8.86 23.72
CA ILE A 279 -19.59 -8.90 25.18
C ILE A 279 -18.28 -9.22 25.87
N ILE A 280 -18.15 -8.81 27.13
CA ILE A 280 -17.01 -9.19 27.95
C ILE A 280 -17.45 -9.61 29.35
N GLU A 281 -16.99 -10.78 29.77
CA GLU A 281 -17.21 -11.34 31.09
C GLU A 281 -15.91 -11.22 31.90
N VAL A 282 -15.89 -10.31 32.86
CA VAL A 282 -14.74 -10.14 33.77
C VAL A 282 -15.05 -10.83 35.09
N LYS A 283 -14.26 -11.83 35.42
CA LYS A 283 -14.29 -12.54 36.70
C LYS A 283 -13.15 -12.09 37.59
N LYS A 284 -13.34 -12.14 38.91
CA LYS A 284 -12.24 -11.85 39.85
C LYS A 284 -11.06 -12.83 39.67
N PRO A 285 -9.81 -12.39 39.90
CA PRO A 285 -8.66 -13.27 39.87
C PRO A 285 -8.69 -14.23 41.05
N PHE A 286 -8.68 -15.52 40.79
CA PHE A 286 -8.50 -16.56 41.81
C PHE A 286 -7.24 -17.35 41.47
N ASP A 287 -6.43 -17.66 42.49
CA ASP A 287 -5.09 -18.25 42.31
C ASP A 287 -5.09 -19.77 42.01
N ASP A 288 -6.26 -20.42 41.92
CA ASP A 288 -6.36 -21.89 41.90
C ASP A 288 -7.51 -22.48 41.06
N LYS A 289 -8.08 -21.69 40.13
CA LYS A 289 -9.41 -21.98 39.59
C LYS A 289 -9.53 -22.09 38.08
N ILE A 290 -8.46 -22.25 37.32
CA ILE A 290 -8.58 -22.40 35.85
C ILE A 290 -8.61 -23.88 35.45
N LEU A 291 -7.66 -24.67 35.95
CA LEU A 291 -7.59 -26.11 35.74
C LEU A 291 -7.69 -26.85 37.08
N ARG A 292 -8.26 -28.05 37.05
CA ARG A 292 -8.30 -28.94 38.22
C ARG A 292 -6.89 -29.36 38.61
N ARG A 293 -6.67 -29.51 39.92
CA ARG A 293 -5.39 -30.03 40.47
C ARG A 293 -5.12 -31.48 40.02
N THR A 294 -6.16 -32.30 39.93
CA THR A 294 -6.06 -33.70 39.48
C THR A 294 -6.20 -33.81 37.98
N LYS A 295 -5.36 -34.65 37.36
CA LYS A 295 -5.45 -35.00 35.96
C LYS A 295 -6.53 -36.05 35.73
N TYR A 296 -7.19 -35.99 34.58
CA TYR A 296 -8.06 -37.06 34.10
C TYR A 296 -7.43 -37.70 32.86
N ARG A 297 -7.03 -38.97 32.99
CA ARG A 297 -6.34 -39.73 31.92
C ARG A 297 -5.17 -38.96 31.29
N GLY A 298 -4.34 -38.34 32.14
CA GLY A 298 -3.17 -37.57 31.71
C GLY A 298 -3.44 -36.10 31.34
N ASN A 299 -4.71 -35.69 31.18
CA ASN A 299 -5.08 -34.34 30.73
C ASN A 299 -5.51 -33.44 31.89
N SER A 300 -5.20 -32.15 31.76
CA SER A 300 -5.67 -31.10 32.67
C SER A 300 -7.08 -30.67 32.27
N ILE A 301 -8.02 -30.71 33.20
CA ILE A 301 -9.44 -30.46 32.94
C ILE A 301 -9.82 -29.08 33.49
N PRO A 302 -10.66 -28.29 32.79
CA PRO A 302 -11.25 -27.07 33.33
C PRO A 302 -11.92 -27.28 34.70
N THR A 303 -11.82 -26.27 35.56
CA THR A 303 -12.63 -26.19 36.78
C THR A 303 -14.10 -25.86 36.45
N SER A 304 -14.96 -25.95 37.47
CA SER A 304 -16.34 -25.46 37.42
C SER A 304 -16.41 -23.97 37.09
N GLU A 305 -15.47 -23.17 37.58
CA GLU A 305 -15.44 -21.73 37.40
C GLU A 305 -15.13 -21.32 35.97
N LEU A 306 -14.09 -21.91 35.36
CA LEU A 306 -13.80 -21.67 33.95
C LEU A 306 -14.95 -22.18 33.06
N SER A 307 -15.43 -23.40 33.32
CA SER A 307 -16.54 -23.98 32.55
C SER A 307 -17.83 -23.17 32.70
N GLY A 308 -18.10 -22.65 33.90
CA GLY A 308 -19.25 -21.82 34.21
C GLY A 308 -19.19 -20.47 33.50
N GLY A 309 -18.02 -19.82 33.48
CA GLY A 309 -17.80 -18.58 32.73
C GLY A 309 -18.01 -18.76 31.22
N ILE A 310 -17.48 -19.84 30.65
CA ILE A 310 -17.69 -20.20 29.24
C ILE A 310 -19.20 -20.38 28.96
N MET A 311 -19.88 -21.20 29.75
CA MET A 311 -21.32 -21.45 29.60
C MET A 311 -22.16 -20.17 29.76
N GLN A 312 -21.75 -19.26 30.64
CA GLN A 312 -22.41 -17.98 30.85
C GLN A 312 -22.28 -17.09 29.60
N ALA A 313 -21.07 -16.95 29.06
CA ALA A 313 -20.81 -16.22 27.82
C ALA A 313 -21.58 -16.83 26.63
N GLU A 314 -21.56 -18.16 26.46
CA GLU A 314 -22.33 -18.85 25.40
C GLU A 314 -23.83 -18.54 25.49
N LYS A 315 -24.41 -18.57 26.70
CA LYS A 315 -25.83 -18.21 26.89
C LYS A 315 -26.12 -16.77 26.51
N TYR A 316 -25.22 -15.84 26.84
CA TYR A 316 -25.37 -14.44 26.45
C TYR A 316 -25.33 -14.26 24.93
N LEU A 317 -24.35 -14.88 24.25
CA LEU A 317 -24.28 -14.86 22.78
C LEU A 317 -25.52 -15.46 22.13
N PHE A 318 -26.01 -16.58 22.67
CA PHE A 318 -27.25 -17.21 22.21
C PHE A 318 -28.46 -16.28 22.34
N HIS A 319 -28.67 -15.68 23.52
CA HIS A 319 -29.82 -14.81 23.76
C HIS A 319 -29.74 -13.50 22.99
N LEU A 320 -28.54 -12.91 22.85
CA LEU A 320 -28.32 -11.74 21.98
C LEU A 320 -28.69 -12.07 20.54
N SER A 321 -28.15 -13.15 19.98
CA SER A 321 -28.41 -13.56 18.59
C SER A 321 -29.91 -13.83 18.33
N LYS A 322 -30.65 -14.28 19.35
CA LYS A 322 -32.11 -14.47 19.27
C LYS A 322 -32.93 -13.21 19.47
N TRP A 323 -32.34 -12.15 20.06
CA TRP A 323 -33.04 -10.88 20.25
C TRP A 323 -33.28 -10.17 18.91
N GLY A 324 -32.33 -10.30 17.97
CA GLY A 324 -32.44 -9.82 16.59
C GLY A 324 -32.65 -8.31 16.50
N THR A 325 -33.32 -7.87 15.44
CA THR A 325 -33.56 -6.45 15.14
C THR A 325 -34.29 -5.70 16.25
N LYS A 326 -35.16 -6.37 17.01
CA LYS A 326 -35.83 -5.76 18.17
C LYS A 326 -34.83 -5.36 19.26
N GLY A 327 -33.75 -6.12 19.43
CA GLY A 327 -32.67 -5.78 20.35
C GLY A 327 -31.81 -4.64 19.84
N GLU A 328 -31.46 -4.70 18.56
CA GLU A 328 -30.73 -3.64 17.85
C GLU A 328 -31.44 -2.29 17.98
N ASP A 329 -32.74 -2.23 17.70
CA ASP A 329 -33.57 -1.02 17.84
C ASP A 329 -33.60 -0.51 19.28
N ASN A 330 -33.72 -1.41 20.26
CA ASN A 330 -33.81 -1.04 21.67
C ASN A 330 -32.50 -0.44 22.17
N LEU A 331 -31.39 -1.11 21.87
CA LEU A 331 -30.04 -0.68 22.25
C LEU A 331 -29.69 0.63 21.53
N THR A 332 -29.93 0.72 20.22
CA THR A 332 -29.66 1.94 19.43
C THR A 332 -30.40 3.14 20.00
N LYS A 333 -31.70 3.01 20.31
CA LYS A 333 -32.48 4.10 20.92
C LYS A 333 -31.97 4.46 22.30
N LYS A 334 -31.61 3.47 23.12
CA LYS A 334 -31.14 3.67 24.49
C LYS A 334 -29.80 4.41 24.55
N TYR A 335 -28.87 4.10 23.66
CA TYR A 335 -27.50 4.61 23.68
C TYR A 335 -27.21 5.65 22.57
N ALA A 336 -28.25 6.18 21.90
CA ALA A 336 -28.10 7.09 20.77
C ALA A 336 -27.25 8.34 21.08
N SER A 337 -27.31 8.87 22.32
CA SER A 337 -26.53 10.04 22.75
C SER A 337 -25.06 9.74 23.03
N GLU A 338 -24.69 8.47 23.12
CA GLU A 338 -23.34 8.01 23.46
C GLU A 338 -22.58 7.49 22.23
N LEU A 339 -23.27 7.35 21.09
CA LEU A 339 -22.73 6.84 19.83
C LEU A 339 -22.48 7.96 18.81
N PRO A 340 -21.56 7.76 17.84
CA PRO A 340 -21.40 8.66 16.71
C PRO A 340 -22.72 8.90 15.96
N SER A 341 -22.88 10.11 15.42
CA SER A 341 -24.08 10.49 14.66
C SER A 341 -24.34 9.53 13.50
N GLY A 342 -25.57 9.00 13.43
CA GLY A 342 -26.01 8.07 12.39
C GLY A 342 -25.62 6.61 12.60
N MET A 343 -24.94 6.27 13.71
CA MET A 343 -24.60 4.89 14.05
C MET A 343 -25.78 4.13 14.68
N SER A 344 -25.91 2.85 14.32
CA SER A 344 -26.81 1.88 14.95
C SER A 344 -26.04 0.73 15.58
N ILE A 345 -26.60 0.13 16.64
CA ILE A 345 -26.06 -1.07 17.26
C ILE A 345 -26.60 -2.30 16.52
N HIS A 346 -25.69 -3.20 16.13
CA HIS A 346 -25.98 -4.45 15.44
C HIS A 346 -25.60 -5.68 16.28
N ILE A 347 -26.41 -6.73 16.22
CA ILE A 347 -26.15 -8.02 16.87
C ILE A 347 -25.78 -9.04 15.79
N SER A 348 -24.73 -8.74 15.03
CA SER A 348 -24.25 -9.54 13.90
C SER A 348 -23.17 -10.52 14.33
N ASN A 349 -23.57 -11.75 14.69
CA ASN A 349 -22.65 -12.80 15.16
C ASN A 349 -21.74 -12.32 16.31
N PRO A 350 -22.33 -11.93 17.46
CA PRO A 350 -21.59 -11.35 18.57
C PRO A 350 -20.53 -12.31 19.10
N LYS A 351 -19.40 -11.77 19.55
CA LYS A 351 -18.31 -12.50 20.19
C LYS A 351 -18.22 -12.17 21.66
N ALA A 352 -17.59 -13.06 22.42
CA ALA A 352 -17.31 -12.83 23.84
C ALA A 352 -15.81 -12.72 24.13
N ILE A 353 -15.46 -11.96 25.15
CA ILE A 353 -14.15 -12.00 25.78
C ILE A 353 -14.36 -12.44 27.22
N ILE A 354 -13.59 -13.39 27.72
CA ILE A 354 -13.61 -13.79 29.11
C ILE A 354 -12.27 -13.42 29.73
N ILE A 355 -12.27 -12.55 30.73
CA ILE A 355 -11.09 -12.27 31.55
C ILE A 355 -11.27 -12.97 32.89
N VAL A 356 -10.53 -14.07 33.09
CA VAL A 356 -10.77 -14.98 34.21
C VAL A 356 -9.50 -15.53 34.83
N GLY A 357 -9.44 -15.44 36.16
CA GLY A 357 -8.50 -16.20 36.97
C GLY A 357 -7.03 -15.92 36.68
N ARG A 358 -6.19 -16.74 37.31
CA ARG A 358 -4.73 -16.67 37.25
C ARG A 358 -4.21 -17.95 36.63
N ASP A 359 -3.12 -17.90 35.89
CA ASP A 359 -2.51 -19.11 35.32
C ASP A 359 -1.56 -19.82 36.30
N GLN A 360 -2.05 -19.94 37.53
CA GLN A 360 -1.37 -20.54 38.68
C GLN A 360 -2.18 -21.74 39.18
N ILE A 361 -1.47 -22.76 39.69
CA ILE A 361 -2.03 -23.97 40.27
C ILE A 361 -1.18 -24.34 41.49
N GLY A 362 -1.82 -24.45 42.66
CA GLY A 362 -1.19 -24.87 43.90
C GLY A 362 -0.11 -23.91 44.40
N ASN A 363 -0.35 -22.59 44.29
CA ASN A 363 0.61 -21.51 44.60
C ASN A 363 1.88 -21.50 43.70
N GLY A 364 1.85 -22.18 42.56
CA GLY A 364 2.93 -22.19 41.57
C GLY A 364 2.42 -21.92 40.16
N ASN A 365 3.33 -21.66 39.23
CA ASN A 365 2.99 -21.50 37.82
C ASN A 365 2.49 -22.82 37.20
N MET A 366 1.60 -22.74 36.20
CA MET A 366 1.27 -23.90 35.38
C MET A 366 2.53 -24.55 34.78
N THR A 367 2.56 -25.89 34.81
CA THR A 367 3.54 -26.69 34.06
C THR A 367 3.34 -26.53 32.55
N GLU A 368 4.34 -26.85 31.74
CA GLU A 368 4.24 -26.77 30.28
C GLU A 368 3.08 -27.61 29.71
N ASN A 369 2.84 -28.81 30.27
CA ASN A 369 1.69 -29.61 29.88
C ASN A 369 0.35 -28.95 30.22
N GLN A 370 0.24 -28.30 31.38
CA GLN A 370 -0.97 -27.55 31.76
C GLN A 370 -1.18 -26.33 30.87
N LYS A 371 -0.10 -25.63 30.49
CA LYS A 371 -0.17 -24.51 29.54
C LYS A 371 -0.64 -24.98 28.17
N LEU A 372 -0.13 -26.12 27.68
CA LEU A 372 -0.56 -26.72 26.43
C LEU A 372 -2.05 -27.10 26.46
N ASP A 373 -2.48 -27.81 27.51
CA ASP A 373 -3.89 -28.19 27.70
C ASP A 373 -4.79 -26.95 27.74
N PHE A 374 -4.37 -25.90 28.46
CA PHE A 374 -5.12 -24.64 28.52
C PHE A 374 -5.18 -23.93 27.17
N GLU A 375 -4.08 -23.90 26.42
CA GLU A 375 -4.06 -23.34 25.06
C GLU A 375 -5.00 -24.10 24.12
N ILE A 376 -5.07 -25.43 24.20
CA ILE A 376 -6.03 -26.24 23.44
C ILE A 376 -7.48 -25.85 23.81
N ILE A 377 -7.77 -25.67 25.10
CA ILE A 377 -9.09 -25.23 25.57
C ILE A 377 -9.43 -23.85 25.01
N LYS A 378 -8.53 -22.86 25.09
CA LYS A 378 -8.76 -21.51 24.51
C LYS A 378 -9.03 -21.61 23.02
N ARG A 379 -8.20 -22.38 22.29
CA ARG A 379 -8.30 -22.52 20.83
C ARG A 379 -9.63 -23.12 20.38
N LYS A 380 -10.19 -24.05 21.15
CA LYS A 380 -11.52 -24.64 20.90
C LYS A 380 -12.62 -23.58 20.75
N TYR A 381 -12.51 -22.45 21.45
CA TYR A 381 -13.57 -21.44 21.49
C TYR A 381 -13.28 -20.17 20.65
N THR A 382 -12.10 -20.04 20.04
CA THR A 382 -11.62 -18.80 19.34
C THR A 382 -12.61 -18.20 18.34
N ASN A 383 -13.42 -19.03 17.66
CA ASN A 383 -14.40 -18.52 16.69
C ASN A 383 -15.53 -17.70 17.34
N MET A 384 -15.86 -18.00 18.61
CA MET A 384 -16.93 -17.36 19.38
C MET A 384 -16.41 -16.48 20.52
N MET A 385 -15.29 -16.85 21.16
CA MET A 385 -14.77 -16.11 22.30
C MET A 385 -13.25 -16.20 22.47
N ASP A 386 -12.65 -15.15 23.03
CA ASP A 386 -11.28 -15.16 23.56
C ASP A 386 -11.32 -15.38 25.08
N ILE A 387 -10.47 -16.28 25.59
CA ILE A 387 -10.37 -16.59 27.02
C ILE A 387 -8.98 -16.18 27.49
N ILE A 388 -8.93 -15.21 28.39
CA ILE A 388 -7.71 -14.51 28.80
C ILE A 388 -7.60 -14.61 30.33
N THR A 389 -6.43 -14.97 30.84
CA THR A 389 -6.13 -14.86 32.27
C THR A 389 -5.49 -13.51 32.56
N TYR A 390 -5.54 -13.03 33.80
CA TYR A 390 -4.87 -11.77 34.13
C TYR A 390 -3.36 -11.85 33.85
N ASP A 391 -2.73 -12.99 34.12
CA ASP A 391 -1.32 -13.23 33.80
C ASP A 391 -1.05 -13.29 32.29
N ASP A 392 -1.98 -13.84 31.49
CA ASP A 392 -1.89 -13.81 30.02
C ASP A 392 -1.98 -12.38 29.49
N LEU A 393 -2.89 -11.57 30.03
CA LEU A 393 -3.02 -10.16 29.69
C LEU A 393 -1.73 -9.39 30.02
N LEU A 394 -1.16 -9.57 31.22
CA LEU A 394 0.11 -8.95 31.61
C LEU A 394 1.27 -9.39 30.70
N ARG A 395 1.35 -10.67 30.33
CA ARG A 395 2.35 -11.15 29.37
C ARG A 395 2.18 -10.54 27.99
N ARG A 396 0.94 -10.42 27.48
CA ARG A 396 0.64 -9.75 26.20
C ARG A 396 1.14 -8.31 26.25
N LEU A 397 0.80 -7.55 27.30
CA LEU A 397 1.26 -6.18 27.51
C LEU A 397 2.79 -6.06 27.56
N ASN A 398 3.46 -6.91 28.35
CA ASN A 398 4.93 -6.90 28.45
C ASN A 398 5.62 -7.18 27.10
N ARG A 399 5.08 -8.11 26.30
CA ARG A 399 5.61 -8.42 24.96
C ARG A 399 5.39 -7.26 24.00
N THR A 400 4.22 -6.62 24.02
CA THR A 400 3.94 -5.43 23.21
C THR A 400 4.88 -4.28 23.56
N ILE A 401 5.06 -3.96 24.85
CA ILE A 401 6.00 -2.93 25.31
C ILE A 401 7.43 -3.24 24.84
N SER A 402 7.86 -4.50 24.97
CA SER A 402 9.20 -4.92 24.55
C SER A 402 9.40 -4.83 23.05
N ALA A 403 8.36 -5.09 22.25
CA ALA A 403 8.40 -4.96 20.80
C ALA A 403 8.46 -3.50 20.35
N LEU A 404 7.77 -2.58 21.04
CA LEU A 404 7.76 -1.15 20.73
C LEU A 404 9.08 -0.44 21.09
N LYS A 405 9.82 -0.95 22.07
CA LYS A 405 11.14 -0.45 22.48
C LYS A 405 12.29 -0.87 21.56
N LYS A 406 12.04 -1.79 20.63
CA LYS A 406 12.98 -2.15 19.56
C LYS A 406 12.85 -1.19 18.39
#